data_AF-A0A960IEX8-F1
#
_entry.id   AF-A0A960IEX8-F1
#
_cell.length_a   1.000
_cell.length_b   1.000
_cell.length_c   1.000
_cell.angle_alpha   90.00
_cell.angle_beta   90.00
_cell.angle_gamma   90.00
#
_symmetry.space_group_name_H-M   'P 1'
#
loop_
_entity.id
_entity.type
_entity.pdbx_description
1 polymer ?
#
loop_
_entity_poly.entity_id
_entity_poly.type
_entity_poly.pdbx_seq_one_letter_code
_entity_poly.pdbx_strand_id
1 'polypeptide(L)' 'MVELLTTYLDGALDDADRAAFDAHLALCPGCVRYLDQYRETIAATGTLAESDVDPGVLAALLRAFRDWRASRSGGAV' A
#
# COMPACT_ATOMS: atom_id res chain seq x y z
N MET A 1 12.08 8.75 -9.54
CA MET A 1 11.34 9.69 -8.68
C MET A 1 9.98 9.13 -8.31
N VAL A 2 9.02 9.03 -9.23
CA VAL A 2 7.68 8.46 -8.93
C VAL A 2 7.75 7.05 -8.35
N GLU A 3 8.57 6.16 -8.93
CA GLU A 3 8.71 4.77 -8.47
C GLU A 3 9.31 4.62 -7.06
N LEU A 4 10.02 5.64 -6.57
CA LEU A 4 10.63 5.64 -5.23
C LEU A 4 9.70 6.26 -4.17
N LEU A 5 8.56 6.81 -4.56
CA LEU A 5 7.68 7.55 -3.66
C LEU A 5 7.16 6.70 -2.51
N THR A 6 6.74 5.46 -2.79
CA THR A 6 6.23 4.56 -1.76
C THR A 6 7.35 4.19 -0.78
N THR A 7 8.52 3.80 -1.28
CA THR A 7 9.69 3.49 -0.44
C THR A 7 10.14 4.70 0.40
N TYR A 8 10.03 5.91 -0.15
CA TYR A 8 10.27 7.16 0.56
C TYR A 8 9.25 7.37 1.70
N LEU A 9 7.95 7.16 1.43
CA LEU A 9 6.87 7.28 2.42
C LEU A 9 6.97 6.23 3.52
N ASP A 10 7.40 5.01 3.17
CA ASP A 10 7.63 3.91 4.10
C ASP A 10 8.91 4.07 4.93
N GLY A 11 9.73 5.10 4.64
CA GLY A 11 11.01 5.32 5.31
C GLY A 11 12.05 4.23 5.03
N ALA A 12 11.93 3.56 3.88
CA ALA A 12 12.73 2.38 3.52
C ALA A 12 13.83 2.67 2.49
N LEU A 13 14.06 3.93 2.13
CA LEU A 13 15.22 4.32 1.33
C LEU A 13 16.49 4.30 2.17
N ASP A 14 17.62 3.99 1.54
CA ASP A 14 18.92 4.25 2.15
C ASP A 14 19.21 5.76 2.22
N ASP A 15 20.24 6.14 2.99
CA ASP A 15 20.55 7.55 3.25
C ASP A 15 20.88 8.33 1.96
N ALA A 16 21.50 7.68 0.97
CA ALA A 16 21.90 8.33 -0.27
C ALA A 16 20.69 8.62 -1.17
N ASP A 17 19.83 7.63 -1.35
CA ASP A 17 18.59 7.76 -2.11
C ASP A 17 17.62 8.72 -1.42
N ARG A 18 17.56 8.70 -0.09
CA ARG A 18 16.75 9.65 0.69
C ARG A 18 17.20 11.09 0.45
N ALA A 19 18.50 11.36 0.54
CA ALA A 19 19.05 12.69 0.31
C ALA A 19 18.80 13.17 -1.13
N ALA A 20 18.96 12.28 -2.12
CA ALA A 20 18.69 12.59 -3.53
C ALA A 20 17.20 12.90 -3.77
N PHE A 21 16.30 12.16 -3.12
CA PHE A 21 14.86 12.39 -3.20
C PHE A 21 14.46 13.74 -2.57
N ASP A 22 15.00 14.05 -1.39
CA ASP A 22 14.75 15.33 -0.71
C ASP A 22 15.26 16.51 -1.54
N ALA A 23 16.44 16.38 -2.15
CA ALA A 23 16.97 17.38 -3.09
C ALA A 23 16.05 17.58 -4.31
N HIS A 24 15.46 16.50 -4.82
CA HIS A 24 14.50 16.59 -5.93
C HIS A 24 13.21 17.31 -5.51
N LEU A 25 12.67 17.00 -4.33
CA LEU A 25 11.47 17.68 -3.79
C LEU A 25 11.68 19.19 -3.65
N ALA A 26 12.89 19.62 -3.26
CA ALA A 26 13.23 21.04 -3.16
C ALA A 26 13.18 21.79 -4.50
N LEU A 27 13.35 21.07 -5.63
CA LEU A 27 13.45 21.66 -6.97
C LEU A 27 12.21 21.44 -7.85
N CYS A 28 11.32 20.51 -7.47
CA CYS A 28 10.21 20.09 -8.32
C CYS A 28 8.84 20.23 -7.62
N PRO A 29 8.11 21.35 -7.83
CA PRO A 29 6.76 21.54 -7.30
C PRO A 29 5.74 20.48 -7.75
N GLY A 30 5.97 19.85 -8.91
CA GLY A 30 5.15 18.74 -9.38
C GLY A 30 5.24 17.52 -8.46
N CYS A 31 6.45 17.16 -8.04
CA CYS A 31 6.68 16.03 -7.14
C CYS A 31 6.23 16.33 -5.71
N VAL A 32 6.33 17.58 -5.26
CA VAL A 32 5.74 18.00 -3.97
C VAL A 32 4.23 17.78 -3.97
N ARG A 33 3.51 18.27 -4.98
CA ARG A 33 2.06 18.05 -5.10
C ARG A 33 1.71 16.56 -5.17
N TYR A 34 2.50 15.78 -5.88
CA TYR A 34 2.27 14.34 -6.00
C TYR A 34 2.47 13.62 -4.66
N LEU A 35 3.49 13.99 -3.88
CA LEU A 35 3.71 13.50 -2.52
C LEU A 35 2.54 13.86 -1.59
N ASP A 36 2.03 15.09 -1.67
CA ASP A 36 0.90 15.52 -0.85
C ASP A 36 -0.40 14.76 -1.19
N GLN A 37 -0.66 14.50 -2.48
CA GLN A 37 -1.78 13.63 -2.90
C GLN A 37 -1.69 12.22 -2.33
N TYR A 38 -0.48 11.63 -2.29
CA TYR A 38 -0.28 10.33 -1.66
C TYR A 38 -0.50 10.37 -0.15
N ARG A 39 -0.05 11.42 0.52
CA ARG A 39 -0.30 11.62 1.95
C ARG A 39 -1.78 11.74 2.27
N GLU A 40 -2.55 12.47 1.46
CA GLU A 40 -4.01 12.54 1.57
C GLU A 40 -4.66 11.18 1.36
N THR A 41 -4.18 10.42 0.36
CA THR A 41 -4.68 9.06 0.08
C THR A 41 -4.42 8.13 1.27
N ILE A 42 -3.21 8.15 1.84
CA ILE A 42 -2.83 7.38 3.03
C ILE A 42 -3.68 7.78 4.23
N ALA A 43 -3.91 9.08 4.44
CA ALA A 43 -4.75 9.54 5.54
C ALA A 43 -6.19 9.06 5.36
N ALA A 44 -6.75 9.16 4.16
CA ALA A 44 -8.11 8.72 3.87
C ALA A 44 -8.28 7.19 4.06
N THR A 45 -7.37 6.39 3.50
CA THR A 45 -7.46 4.93 3.57
C THR A 45 -7.00 4.36 4.91
N GLY A 46 -6.10 5.05 5.62
CA GLY A 46 -5.62 4.66 6.94
C GLY A 46 -6.67 4.80 8.05
N THR A 47 -7.82 5.42 7.77
CA THR A 47 -8.96 5.46 8.69
C THR A 47 -9.84 4.21 8.63
N LEU A 48 -9.65 3.36 7.62
CA LEU A 48 -10.41 2.14 7.46
C LEU A 48 -10.03 1.13 8.55
N ALA A 49 -11.04 0.61 9.24
CA ALA A 49 -10.93 -0.42 10.26
C ALA A 49 -11.52 -1.74 9.77
N GLU A 50 -11.16 -2.85 10.42
CA GLU A 50 -11.78 -4.16 10.14
C GLU A 50 -13.31 -4.13 10.30
N SER A 51 -13.81 -3.28 11.22
CA SER A 51 -15.24 -3.08 11.45
C SER A 51 -15.98 -2.44 10.27
N ASP A 52 -15.29 -1.80 9.34
CA ASP A 52 -15.89 -1.21 8.14
C ASP A 52 -16.21 -2.27 7.07
N VAL A 53 -15.68 -3.49 7.24
CA VAL A 53 -16.01 -4.63 6.39
C VAL A 53 -17.26 -5.31 6.94
N ASP A 54 -18.27 -5.46 6.08
CA ASP A 54 -19.46 -6.23 6.44
C ASP A 54 -19.06 -7.66 6.90
N PRO A 55 -19.47 -8.08 8.12
CA PRO A 55 -19.04 -9.37 8.66
C PRO A 55 -19.47 -10.57 7.80
N GLY A 56 -20.59 -10.48 7.08
CA GLY A 56 -21.06 -11.50 6.17
C GLY A 56 -20.18 -11.61 4.93
N VAL A 57 -19.74 -10.47 4.38
CA VAL A 57 -18.77 -10.41 3.28
C VAL A 57 -17.43 -11.01 3.72
N LEU A 58 -16.91 -10.62 4.89
CA LEU A 58 -15.66 -11.17 5.42
C LEU A 58 -15.74 -12.69 5.59
N ALA A 59 -16.83 -13.19 6.19
CA ALA A 59 -17.05 -14.62 6.35
C ALA A 59 -17.11 -15.37 5.01
N ALA A 60 -17.79 -14.79 4.01
CA ALA A 60 -17.87 -15.36 2.67
C ALA A 60 -16.50 -15.43 1.98
N LEU A 61 -15.70 -14.36 2.05
CA LEU A 61 -14.34 -14.33 1.50
C LEU A 61 -13.42 -15.35 2.17
N LEU A 62 -13.45 -15.43 3.51
CA LEU A 62 -12.65 -16.40 4.25
C LEU A 62 -13.03 -17.85 3.92
N ARG A 63 -14.32 -18.14 3.75
CA ARG A 63 -14.77 -19.46 3.29
C ARG A 63 -14.25 -19.75 1.88
N ALA A 64 -14.41 -18.83 0.94
CA ALA A 64 -13.93 -19.00 -0.43
C ALA A 64 -12.42 -19.28 -0.48
N PHE A 65 -11.61 -18.57 0.30
CA PHE A 65 -10.16 -18.81 0.38
C PHE A 65 -9.79 -20.15 1.02
N ARG A 66 -10.57 -20.62 2.00
CA ARG A 66 -10.36 -21.96 2.60
C ARG A 66 -10.68 -23.07 1.60
N ASP A 67 -11.80 -22.96 0.90
CA ASP A 67 -12.24 -23.92 -0.11
C ASP A 67 -11.21 -24.00 -1.26
N TRP A 68 -10.72 -22.84 -1.71
CA TRP A 68 -9.66 -22.76 -2.73
C TRP A 68 -8.34 -23.40 -2.28
N ARG A 69 -7.94 -23.20 -1.02
CA ARG A 69 -6.74 -23.85 -0.48
C ARG A 69 -6.91 -25.36 -0.44
N ALA A 70 -8.07 -25.83 0.04
CA ALA A 70 -8.39 -27.24 0.14
C ALA A 70 -8.38 -27.93 -1.24
N SER A 71 -8.94 -27.27 -2.27
CA SER A 71 -8.95 -27.79 -3.64
C SER A 71 -7.55 -27.81 -4.28
N ARG A 72 -6.67 -26.85 -3.98
CA ARG A 72 -5.27 -26.90 -4.43
C ARG A 72 -4.43 -27.95 -3.71
N SER A 73 -4.64 -28.16 -2.42
CA SER A 73 -3.96 -29.24 -1.67
C SER A 73 -4.48 -30.64 -2.02
N GLY A 74 -5.67 -30.75 -2.62
CA GLY A 74 -6.20 -32.00 -3.19
C GLY A 74 -5.86 -32.23 -4.66
N GLY A 75 -5.13 -31.30 -5.30
CA GLY A 75 -4.79 -31.32 -6.73
C GLY A 75 -3.30 -31.56 -7.03
N ALA A 76 -2.54 -32.11 -6.07
CA ALA A 76 -1.23 -32.68 -6.36
C ALA A 76 -1.40 -34.11 -6.90
N VAL A 77 -1.58 -34.21 -8.22
CA VAL A 77 -1.27 -35.40 -9.02
C VAL A 77 -0.02 -35.09 -9.82
#